data_AF-A0A534HZI3-F1
#
_entry.id   AF-A0A534HZI3-F1
#
_cell.length_a   1.000
_cell.length_b   1.000
_cell.length_c   1.000
_cell.angle_alpha   90.00
_cell.angle_beta   90.00
_cell.angle_gamma   90.00
#
_symmetry.space_group_name_H-M   'P 1'
#
loop_
_entity.id
_entity.type
_entity.pdbx_description
1 polymer ?
#
loop_
_entity_poly.entity_id
_entity_poly.type
_entity_poly.pdbx_seq_one_letter_code
_entity_poly.pdbx_strand_id
1 'polypeptide(L)'
;LWRFYTVPDRPGSNATPHLRRAEATWKGDWWTRGGGGTVWDSMAYDPKLDLLYVGVGNGSPWNQAYRSPGGGDNLYIDSIIALKPRTGEYVWHYQTTPGDTWDFDATQHLILADLEIDGRPRAVVMQASKNGFFYVLDRASGQLISAASYVAVNWAKGIDIHSGRPIENPEARIDKTGKPFVVVPGPGGAHSWQPMAYDPRTGLVYIPAQEAGFPYVPEAHWQEAAQGFNTGIDFAAAAMPADPKVRAAVMAATKGALIAWDPIAQQERWRVAFKGPWNGGVLATGGGLVFQGNAAKEFVAYDAVSGVKLWSSSVQTGITAAPVTYSIKGEQYVAVLAGWGGIWALAPGILSEVAGPVRNVSRLLVYRLGGSAQLPPESHVTRPPLDPPATTGTPEQIAEGGRQYGRFCGGCHGDAAYAGTVLPDLRRSALIADGKAWASVVHDGALRDQGMVGFAKVLSPQQIESIRQYVIKRANEDKALRDK
;
A
#
# COMPACT_ATOMS: atom_id res chain seq x y z
N LEU A 1 13.69 -0.37 -28.08
CA LEU A 1 13.12 0.75 -28.86
C LEU A 1 13.29 2.08 -28.13
N TRP A 2 12.94 2.19 -26.84
CA TRP A 2 13.16 3.40 -26.04
C TRP A 2 13.24 3.08 -24.54
N ARG A 3 13.67 4.06 -23.73
CA ARG A 3 13.60 4.05 -22.25
C ARG A 3 13.11 5.41 -21.78
N PHE A 4 12.14 5.42 -20.88
CA PHE A 4 11.61 6.63 -20.24
C PHE A 4 12.02 6.63 -18.77
N TYR A 5 12.59 7.73 -18.28
CA TYR A 5 12.91 7.92 -16.87
C TYR A 5 11.89 8.87 -16.25
N THR A 6 11.40 8.53 -15.07
CA THR A 6 10.42 9.31 -14.29
C THR A 6 11.08 10.29 -13.32
N VAL A 7 12.38 10.13 -13.07
CA VAL A 7 13.19 10.97 -12.19
C VAL A 7 14.37 11.53 -12.99
N PRO A 8 14.69 12.83 -12.88
CA PRO A 8 15.87 13.41 -13.51
C PRO A 8 17.15 12.85 -12.90
N ASP A 9 18.18 12.70 -13.74
CA ASP A 9 19.53 12.38 -13.29
C ASP A 9 20.20 13.64 -12.70
N ARG A 10 21.47 13.53 -12.32
CA ARG A 10 22.32 14.63 -11.85
C ARG A 10 22.13 15.89 -12.70
N PRO A 11 22.05 17.09 -12.06
CA PRO A 11 21.93 18.35 -12.77
C PRO A 11 22.90 18.50 -13.94
N GLY A 12 22.35 18.90 -15.09
CA GLY A 12 23.11 19.05 -16.34
C GLY A 12 23.31 17.78 -17.18
N SER A 13 22.98 16.58 -16.65
CA SER A 13 23.10 15.32 -17.40
C SER A 13 21.81 14.92 -18.14
N ASN A 14 20.73 15.70 -18.01
CA ASN A 14 19.40 15.35 -18.50
C ASN A 14 19.21 15.63 -20.01
N ALA A 15 19.22 14.56 -20.80
CA ALA A 15 19.19 14.63 -22.28
C ALA A 15 17.81 14.98 -22.86
N THR A 16 16.70 14.58 -22.22
CA THR A 16 15.35 14.80 -22.75
C THR A 16 14.72 16.10 -22.23
N PRO A 17 13.86 16.77 -23.01
CA PRO A 17 13.19 18.00 -22.56
C PRO A 17 12.34 17.82 -21.30
N HIS A 18 11.69 16.68 -21.12
CA HIS A 18 10.87 16.41 -19.93
C HIS A 18 11.74 16.29 -18.67
N LEU A 19 12.89 15.61 -18.73
CA LEU A 19 13.80 15.50 -17.59
C LEU A 19 14.44 16.85 -17.23
N ARG A 20 14.78 17.69 -18.21
CA ARG A 20 15.27 19.06 -17.92
C ARG A 20 14.22 19.92 -17.20
N ARG A 21 12.94 19.79 -17.57
CA ARG A 21 11.85 20.45 -16.85
C ARG A 21 11.68 19.87 -15.45
N ALA A 22 11.75 18.55 -15.32
CA ALA A 22 11.66 17.87 -14.05
C ALA A 22 12.78 18.33 -13.10
N GLU A 23 14.04 18.39 -13.56
CA GLU A 23 15.22 18.81 -12.79
C GLU A 23 15.01 20.11 -12.00
N ALA A 24 14.32 21.10 -12.57
CA ALA A 24 14.05 22.37 -11.89
C ALA A 24 13.23 22.22 -10.58
N THR A 25 12.47 21.13 -10.48
CA THR A 25 11.60 20.79 -9.34
C THR A 25 12.29 19.93 -8.27
N TRP A 26 13.56 19.60 -8.46
CA TRP A 26 14.38 18.87 -7.48
C TRP A 26 15.50 19.75 -6.94
N LYS A 27 15.94 19.44 -5.72
CA LYS A 27 17.02 20.13 -5.01
C LYS A 27 17.92 19.13 -4.30
N GLY A 28 19.19 19.50 -4.07
CA GLY A 28 20.19 18.63 -3.42
C GLY A 28 20.60 17.44 -4.28
N ASP A 29 21.10 16.38 -3.65
CA ASP A 29 21.73 15.23 -4.32
C ASP A 29 20.79 14.02 -4.44
N TRP A 30 19.58 14.21 -5.00
CA TRP A 30 18.57 13.14 -5.05
C TRP A 30 19.01 11.94 -5.90
N TRP A 31 19.79 12.16 -6.96
CA TRP A 31 20.19 11.13 -7.92
C TRP A 31 21.09 10.05 -7.29
N THR A 32 21.79 10.36 -6.20
CA THR A 32 22.61 9.37 -5.48
C THR A 32 21.75 8.32 -4.76
N ARG A 33 20.47 8.65 -4.51
CA ARG A 33 19.49 7.81 -3.82
C ARG A 33 18.45 7.22 -4.77
N GLY A 34 18.54 7.55 -6.06
CA GLY A 34 17.62 7.14 -7.11
C GLY A 34 16.35 8.00 -7.22
N GLY A 35 15.94 8.72 -6.18
CA GLY A 35 14.79 9.65 -6.20
C GLY A 35 13.40 9.01 -6.18
N GLY A 36 13.25 7.74 -6.55
CA GLY A 36 11.99 6.99 -6.49
C GLY A 36 11.29 6.93 -7.85
N GLY A 37 9.98 7.18 -7.89
CA GLY A 37 9.21 7.28 -9.12
C GLY A 37 9.07 5.96 -9.88
N THR A 38 8.96 4.84 -9.17
CA THR A 38 8.85 3.52 -9.80
C THR A 38 7.47 3.31 -10.43
N VAL A 39 7.43 2.65 -11.60
CA VAL A 39 6.19 2.33 -12.33
C VAL A 39 5.89 0.84 -12.13
N TRP A 40 5.33 0.49 -10.97
CA TRP A 40 5.29 -0.89 -10.48
C TRP A 40 3.94 -1.62 -10.66
N ASP A 41 2.88 -0.92 -11.09
CA ASP A 41 1.53 -1.51 -11.23
C ASP A 41 0.82 -1.04 -12.51
N SER A 42 -0.06 -0.03 -12.42
CA SER A 42 -1.02 0.22 -13.49
C SER A 42 -0.45 0.94 -14.71
N MET A 43 -0.88 0.45 -15.88
CA MET A 43 -0.75 1.10 -17.16
C MET A 43 -2.07 0.95 -17.93
N ALA A 44 -2.45 1.93 -18.73
CA ALA A 44 -3.61 1.87 -19.61
C ALA A 44 -3.27 2.37 -21.01
N TYR A 45 -4.03 1.98 -22.03
CA TYR A 45 -3.74 2.35 -23.41
C TYR A 45 -5.00 2.77 -24.17
N ASP A 46 -4.95 3.92 -24.83
CA ASP A 46 -5.99 4.36 -25.77
C ASP A 46 -5.49 4.24 -27.23
N PRO A 47 -6.02 3.30 -28.03
CA PRO A 47 -5.63 3.14 -29.41
C PRO A 47 -6.10 4.26 -30.34
N LYS A 48 -7.13 5.04 -29.98
CA LYS A 48 -7.61 6.16 -30.79
C LYS A 48 -6.67 7.36 -30.70
N LEU A 49 -6.10 7.60 -29.53
CA LEU A 49 -5.15 8.70 -29.28
C LEU A 49 -3.68 8.26 -29.47
N ASP A 50 -3.44 6.95 -29.57
CA ASP A 50 -2.10 6.34 -29.54
C ASP A 50 -1.31 6.83 -28.33
N LEU A 51 -1.91 6.68 -27.13
CA LEU A 51 -1.35 7.10 -25.85
C LEU A 51 -1.32 5.95 -24.85
N LEU A 52 -0.13 5.72 -24.28
CA LEU A 52 0.10 4.86 -23.12
C LEU A 52 0.09 5.72 -21.86
N TYR A 53 -0.78 5.41 -20.92
CA TYR A 53 -0.84 6.04 -19.60
C TYR A 53 -0.11 5.18 -18.59
N VAL A 54 0.73 5.78 -17.76
CA VAL A 54 1.48 5.11 -16.70
C VAL A 54 1.30 5.83 -15.38
N GLY A 55 1.07 5.06 -14.32
CA GLY A 55 1.08 5.57 -12.96
C GLY A 55 2.48 5.52 -12.35
N VAL A 56 2.92 6.60 -11.70
CA VAL A 56 4.25 6.73 -11.10
C VAL A 56 4.15 6.71 -9.58
N GLY A 57 5.06 6.00 -8.93
CA GLY A 57 5.11 5.86 -7.48
C GLY A 57 5.82 7.00 -6.75
N ASN A 58 5.97 6.77 -5.45
CA ASN A 58 6.47 7.68 -4.43
C ASN A 58 7.94 8.10 -4.62
N GLY A 59 8.32 9.13 -3.86
CA GLY A 59 9.71 9.56 -3.76
C GLY A 59 10.57 8.65 -2.87
N SER A 60 11.86 8.54 -3.18
CA SER A 60 12.86 7.80 -2.37
C SER A 60 14.03 8.70 -1.95
N PRO A 61 14.30 8.88 -0.64
CA PRO A 61 13.49 8.42 0.49
C PRO A 61 12.10 9.10 0.52
N TRP A 62 11.18 8.55 1.34
CA TRP A 62 9.85 9.16 1.54
C TRP A 62 9.97 10.58 2.06
N ASN A 63 10.74 10.79 3.13
CA ASN A 63 10.89 12.11 3.75
C ASN A 63 11.56 13.11 2.78
N GLN A 64 10.81 14.12 2.33
CA GLN A 64 11.29 15.09 1.34
C GLN A 64 12.49 15.89 1.86
N ALA A 65 12.62 16.12 3.17
CA ALA A 65 13.75 16.85 3.74
C ALA A 65 15.10 16.18 3.42
N TYR A 66 15.12 14.85 3.27
CA TYR A 66 16.31 14.09 2.88
C TYR A 66 16.40 13.84 1.37
N ARG A 67 15.25 13.69 0.68
CA ARG A 67 15.21 13.46 -0.76
C ARG A 67 15.53 14.70 -1.58
N SER A 68 14.96 15.84 -1.21
CA SER A 68 15.03 17.11 -1.93
C SER A 68 15.05 18.28 -0.94
N PRO A 69 16.19 18.52 -0.27
CA PRO A 69 16.32 19.60 0.70
C PRO A 69 15.97 20.96 0.06
N GLY A 70 15.07 21.71 0.67
CA GLY A 70 14.51 22.95 0.08
C GLY A 70 13.22 22.75 -0.72
N GLY A 71 12.70 21.52 -0.78
CA GLY A 71 11.39 21.21 -1.32
C GLY A 71 11.38 21.03 -2.84
N GLY A 72 10.30 21.49 -3.46
CA GLY A 72 10.00 21.28 -4.88
C GLY A 72 8.89 20.26 -5.09
N ASP A 73 8.40 20.19 -6.34
CA ASP A 73 7.35 19.24 -6.72
C ASP A 73 7.89 17.83 -6.94
N ASN A 74 9.20 17.68 -7.16
CA ASN A 74 9.88 16.41 -7.41
C ASN A 74 9.28 15.63 -8.60
N LEU A 75 9.06 16.30 -9.73
CA LEU A 75 8.50 15.65 -10.92
C LEU A 75 9.37 14.48 -11.38
N TYR A 76 8.83 13.30 -11.71
CA TYR A 76 7.41 12.96 -11.88
C TYR A 76 6.91 11.95 -10.84
N ILE A 77 7.39 11.99 -9.60
CA ILE A 77 6.82 11.13 -8.55
C ILE A 77 5.31 11.39 -8.42
N ASP A 78 4.56 10.35 -8.08
CA ASP A 78 3.11 10.42 -7.81
C ASP A 78 2.34 11.13 -8.92
N SER A 79 2.62 10.72 -10.16
CA SER A 79 2.04 11.32 -11.36
C SER A 79 1.40 10.27 -12.27
N ILE A 80 0.38 10.69 -13.00
CA ILE A 80 -0.12 10.00 -14.19
C ILE A 80 0.58 10.64 -15.38
N ILE A 81 1.28 9.85 -16.20
CA ILE A 81 1.99 10.32 -17.39
C ILE A 81 1.40 9.67 -18.64
N ALA A 82 1.16 10.46 -19.69
CA ALA A 82 0.88 9.95 -21.02
C ALA A 82 2.13 9.97 -21.90
N LEU A 83 2.36 8.86 -22.59
CA LEU A 83 3.51 8.61 -23.46
C LEU A 83 3.03 8.14 -24.84
N LYS A 84 3.82 8.41 -25.87
CA LYS A 84 3.69 7.73 -27.15
C LYS A 84 4.21 6.29 -27.04
N PRO A 85 3.40 5.25 -27.27
CA PRO A 85 3.79 3.86 -27.00
C PRO A 85 4.96 3.39 -27.86
N ARG A 86 5.07 3.88 -29.10
CA ARG A 86 6.12 3.48 -30.04
C ARG A 86 7.49 4.10 -29.74
N THR A 87 7.52 5.30 -29.17
CA THR A 87 8.73 6.12 -29.02
C THR A 87 9.12 6.41 -27.57
N GLY A 88 8.20 6.25 -26.63
CA GLY A 88 8.38 6.67 -25.24
C GLY A 88 8.37 8.18 -25.07
N GLU A 89 7.96 8.92 -26.09
CA GLU A 89 7.91 10.38 -26.04
C GLU A 89 6.87 10.84 -25.03
N TYR A 90 7.28 11.77 -24.17
CA TYR A 90 6.42 12.45 -23.21
C TYR A 90 5.33 13.26 -23.93
N VAL A 91 4.07 13.13 -23.49
CA VAL A 91 2.95 13.93 -24.02
C VAL A 91 2.42 14.90 -22.95
N TRP A 92 1.87 14.38 -21.86
CA TRP A 92 1.37 15.18 -20.74
C TRP A 92 1.58 14.45 -19.41
N HIS A 93 1.47 15.17 -18.29
CA HIS A 93 1.37 14.55 -16.96
C HIS A 93 0.37 15.31 -16.08
N TYR A 94 -0.13 14.64 -15.06
CA TYR A 94 -0.83 15.23 -13.92
C TYR A 94 -0.24 14.64 -12.63
N GLN A 95 0.21 15.49 -11.72
CA GLN A 95 0.82 15.05 -10.45
C GLN A 95 -0.23 15.07 -9.33
N THR A 96 -0.55 13.90 -8.78
CA THR A 96 -1.57 13.75 -7.74
C THR A 96 -1.08 14.26 -6.39
N THR A 97 0.21 14.09 -6.09
CA THR A 97 0.82 14.46 -4.80
C THR A 97 2.17 15.19 -5.00
N PRO A 98 2.16 16.51 -5.28
CA PRO A 98 3.39 17.27 -5.44
C PRO A 98 4.29 17.26 -4.20
N GLY A 99 5.56 16.91 -4.38
CA GLY A 99 6.53 16.86 -3.28
C GLY A 99 6.16 15.85 -2.19
N ASP A 100 5.63 14.68 -2.57
CA ASP A 100 5.21 13.60 -1.66
C ASP A 100 6.20 13.34 -0.52
N THR A 101 5.65 13.15 0.67
CA THR A 101 6.43 12.73 1.84
C THR A 101 5.77 11.59 2.61
N TRP A 102 4.81 10.90 1.99
CA TRP A 102 3.90 9.98 2.65
C TRP A 102 3.78 8.61 1.99
N ASP A 103 4.54 8.31 0.92
CA ASP A 103 4.37 7.06 0.14
C ASP A 103 3.07 7.05 -0.67
N PHE A 104 2.61 8.21 -1.15
CA PHE A 104 1.34 8.37 -1.86
C PHE A 104 1.43 8.18 -3.37
N ASP A 105 1.77 6.95 -3.76
CA ASP A 105 1.79 6.49 -5.15
C ASP A 105 0.60 6.97 -6.00
N ALA A 106 0.86 7.16 -7.28
CA ALA A 106 -0.14 7.24 -8.35
C ALA A 106 -0.09 6.00 -9.27
N THR A 107 0.42 4.86 -8.78
CA THR A 107 0.52 3.60 -9.54
C THR A 107 -0.79 2.81 -9.61
N GLN A 108 -1.81 3.23 -8.86
CA GLN A 108 -3.10 2.57 -8.73
C GLN A 108 -3.83 2.49 -10.09
N HIS A 109 -4.80 1.57 -10.16
CA HIS A 109 -5.53 1.25 -11.38
C HIS A 109 -6.00 2.49 -12.15
N LEU A 110 -5.65 2.56 -13.43
CA LEU A 110 -6.10 3.56 -14.39
C LEU A 110 -7.25 3.01 -15.22
N ILE A 111 -8.45 3.61 -15.11
CA ILE A 111 -9.61 3.25 -15.93
C ILE A 111 -9.84 4.31 -17.01
N LEU A 112 -9.87 3.89 -18.27
CA LEU A 112 -10.28 4.75 -19.38
C LEU A 112 -11.78 4.58 -19.63
N ALA A 113 -12.52 5.69 -19.67
CA ALA A 113 -13.96 5.68 -19.92
C ALA A 113 -14.38 6.91 -20.73
N ASP A 114 -15.52 6.82 -21.39
CA ASP A 114 -16.21 7.98 -21.97
C ASP A 114 -17.38 8.31 -21.04
N LEU A 115 -17.39 9.53 -20.47
CA LEU A 115 -18.41 10.00 -19.53
C LEU A 115 -19.18 11.19 -20.11
N GLU A 116 -20.45 11.33 -19.75
CA GLU A 116 -21.22 12.54 -20.07
C GLU A 116 -21.04 13.55 -18.93
N ILE A 117 -20.29 14.63 -19.18
CA ILE A 117 -19.97 15.67 -18.18
C ILE A 117 -20.43 17.00 -18.77
N ASP A 118 -21.25 17.74 -18.02
CA ASP A 118 -21.87 19.00 -18.46
C ASP A 118 -22.60 18.88 -19.81
N GLY A 119 -23.29 17.76 -20.02
CA GLY A 119 -24.03 17.44 -21.25
C GLY A 119 -23.13 17.17 -22.47
N ARG A 120 -21.84 16.90 -22.27
CA ARG A 120 -20.88 16.61 -23.35
C ARG A 120 -20.13 15.30 -23.09
N PRO A 121 -19.91 14.48 -24.13
CA PRO A 121 -19.05 13.31 -24.00
C PRO A 121 -17.60 13.74 -23.76
N ARG A 122 -16.99 13.22 -22.70
CA ARG A 122 -15.60 13.45 -22.32
C ARG A 122 -14.85 12.13 -22.25
N ALA A 123 -13.76 12.07 -22.99
CA ALA A 123 -12.80 10.99 -22.95
C ALA A 123 -11.92 11.14 -21.71
N VAL A 124 -12.10 10.29 -20.70
CA VAL A 124 -11.42 10.44 -19.41
C VAL A 124 -10.49 9.28 -19.06
N VAL A 125 -9.52 9.57 -18.19
CA VAL A 125 -8.81 8.60 -17.37
C VAL A 125 -9.16 8.87 -15.91
N MET A 126 -9.52 7.82 -15.19
CA MET A 126 -9.93 7.87 -13.79
C MET A 126 -8.95 7.10 -12.92
N GLN A 127 -8.67 7.63 -11.73
CA GLN A 127 -7.81 6.97 -10.74
C GLN A 127 -8.26 7.30 -9.32
N ALA A 128 -8.34 6.29 -8.46
CA ALA A 128 -8.35 6.46 -7.01
C ALA A 128 -6.90 6.30 -6.51
N SER A 129 -6.21 7.38 -6.14
CA SER A 129 -4.79 7.28 -5.70
C SER A 129 -4.70 6.86 -4.24
N LYS A 130 -3.52 6.35 -3.81
CA LYS A 130 -3.24 6.14 -2.37
C LYS A 130 -3.60 7.33 -1.52
N ASN A 131 -3.47 8.56 -2.03
CA ASN A 131 -3.70 9.79 -1.28
C ASN A 131 -5.17 10.03 -0.87
N GLY A 132 -6.12 9.23 -1.34
CA GLY A 132 -7.54 9.29 -0.95
C GLY A 132 -8.42 10.21 -1.80
N PHE A 133 -7.89 10.78 -2.88
CA PHE A 133 -8.67 11.51 -3.89
C PHE A 133 -8.96 10.64 -5.11
N PHE A 134 -10.17 10.78 -5.63
CA PHE A 134 -10.60 10.19 -6.90
C PHE A 134 -10.48 11.25 -7.98
N TYR A 135 -9.64 11.02 -8.97
CA TYR A 135 -9.36 11.96 -10.05
C TYR A 135 -10.10 11.55 -11.32
N VAL A 136 -10.68 12.54 -12.00
CA VAL A 136 -11.17 12.43 -13.38
C VAL A 136 -10.37 13.43 -14.22
N LEU A 137 -9.58 12.92 -15.16
CA LEU A 137 -8.77 13.74 -16.05
C LEU A 137 -9.22 13.55 -17.50
N ASP A 138 -9.14 14.60 -18.31
CA ASP A 138 -9.21 14.48 -19.75
C ASP A 138 -8.01 13.66 -20.25
N ARG A 139 -8.25 12.49 -20.85
CA ARG A 139 -7.14 11.58 -21.18
C ARG A 139 -6.31 12.05 -22.38
N ALA A 140 -6.81 12.98 -23.19
CA ALA A 140 -6.05 13.51 -24.32
C ALA A 140 -5.04 14.58 -23.87
N SER A 141 -5.40 15.40 -22.87
CA SER A 141 -4.63 16.58 -22.46
C SER A 141 -4.02 16.51 -21.06
N GLY A 142 -4.49 15.61 -20.20
CA GLY A 142 -4.13 15.56 -18.78
C GLY A 142 -4.82 16.62 -17.92
N GLN A 143 -5.75 17.39 -18.49
CA GLN A 143 -6.47 18.43 -17.76
C GLN A 143 -7.34 17.80 -16.67
N LEU A 144 -7.22 18.31 -15.44
CA LEU A 144 -8.12 17.96 -14.34
C LEU A 144 -9.55 18.40 -14.65
N ILE A 145 -10.50 17.46 -14.60
CA ILE A 145 -11.92 17.73 -14.72
C ILE A 145 -12.56 17.83 -13.34
N SER A 146 -12.28 16.87 -12.46
CA SER A 146 -12.77 16.88 -11.09
C SER A 146 -11.89 16.01 -10.17
N ALA A 147 -11.89 16.35 -8.90
CA ALA A 147 -11.33 15.52 -7.85
C ALA A 147 -12.01 15.75 -6.51
N ALA A 148 -12.36 14.67 -5.82
CA ALA A 148 -12.87 14.70 -4.45
C ALA A 148 -12.35 13.52 -3.65
N SER A 149 -12.32 13.66 -2.33
CA SER A 149 -11.91 12.59 -1.44
C SER A 149 -12.98 11.49 -1.39
N TYR A 150 -12.61 10.23 -1.65
CA TYR A 150 -13.52 9.08 -1.56
C TYR A 150 -13.45 8.36 -0.21
N VAL A 151 -12.52 8.78 0.65
CA VAL A 151 -12.45 8.43 2.08
C VAL A 151 -12.06 9.67 2.89
N ALA A 152 -12.12 9.58 4.21
CA ALA A 152 -11.57 10.63 5.07
C ALA A 152 -10.05 10.75 4.89
N VAL A 153 -9.56 11.97 4.71
CA VAL A 153 -8.13 12.31 4.60
C VAL A 153 -7.81 13.51 5.49
N ASN A 154 -6.56 13.61 5.97
CA ASN A 154 -6.14 14.74 6.82
C ASN A 154 -4.84 15.44 6.37
N TRP A 155 -4.21 14.98 5.30
CA TRP A 155 -3.02 15.60 4.71
C TRP A 155 -3.36 16.79 3.81
N ALA A 156 -4.59 16.87 3.29
CA ALA A 156 -5.09 17.96 2.47
C ALA A 156 -6.59 18.21 2.75
N LYS A 157 -7.05 19.43 2.50
CA LYS A 157 -8.45 19.86 2.64
C LYS A 157 -9.29 19.62 1.38
N GLY A 158 -8.64 19.41 0.24
CA GLY A 158 -9.28 19.31 -1.07
C GLY A 158 -8.24 19.48 -2.19
N ILE A 159 -8.71 19.39 -3.45
CA ILE A 159 -7.94 19.77 -4.62
C ILE A 159 -8.48 21.11 -5.13
N ASP A 160 -7.60 22.10 -5.29
CA ASP A 160 -7.94 23.35 -5.94
C ASP A 160 -8.09 23.11 -7.46
N ILE A 161 -9.31 23.27 -7.98
CA ILE A 161 -9.62 22.91 -9.37
C ILE A 161 -8.94 23.82 -10.41
N HIS A 162 -8.57 25.04 -10.02
CA HIS A 162 -7.94 26.00 -10.92
C HIS A 162 -6.45 25.71 -11.14
N SER A 163 -5.74 25.42 -10.06
CA SER A 163 -4.33 25.04 -10.10
C SER A 163 -4.11 23.55 -10.35
N GLY A 164 -5.12 22.72 -10.05
CA GLY A 164 -5.02 21.26 -10.07
C GLY A 164 -4.20 20.69 -8.91
N ARG A 165 -4.00 21.46 -7.83
CA ARG A 165 -3.08 21.11 -6.73
C ARG A 165 -3.82 20.85 -5.42
N PRO A 166 -3.31 19.95 -4.57
CA PRO A 166 -3.86 19.77 -3.23
C PRO A 166 -3.70 21.01 -2.36
N ILE A 167 -4.73 21.32 -1.58
CA ILE A 167 -4.69 22.31 -0.51
C ILE A 167 -4.19 21.60 0.74
N GLU A 168 -2.86 21.48 0.86
CA GLU A 168 -2.22 20.72 1.92
C GLU A 168 -2.53 21.25 3.33
N ASN A 169 -2.58 20.35 4.30
CA ASN A 169 -2.49 20.64 5.71
C ASN A 169 -1.00 20.79 6.09
N PRO A 170 -0.54 22.01 6.47
CA PRO A 170 0.87 22.23 6.81
C PRO A 170 1.37 21.35 7.97
N GLU A 171 0.50 20.91 8.87
CA GLU A 171 0.88 20.06 10.00
C GLU A 171 1.28 18.64 9.57
N ALA A 172 0.74 18.15 8.44
CA ALA A 172 1.06 16.83 7.90
C ALA A 172 2.46 16.76 7.26
N ARG A 173 3.10 17.91 7.02
CA ARG A 173 4.44 18.04 6.44
C ARG A 173 5.52 17.89 7.51
N ILE A 174 5.70 16.65 7.98
CA ILE A 174 6.69 16.33 9.02
C ILE A 174 8.13 16.68 8.58
N ASP A 175 8.38 16.72 7.27
CA ASP A 175 9.60 17.18 6.62
C ASP A 175 9.91 18.66 6.89
N LYS A 176 8.87 19.46 7.19
CA LYS A 176 8.98 20.89 7.50
C LYS A 176 8.79 21.19 8.97
N THR A 177 7.84 20.53 9.62
CA THR A 177 7.51 20.78 11.03
C THR A 177 8.50 20.14 12.00
N GLY A 178 9.15 19.05 11.60
CA GLY A 178 9.99 18.23 12.47
C GLY A 178 9.21 17.52 13.59
N LYS A 179 7.88 17.52 13.54
CA LYS A 179 7.01 16.96 14.58
C LYS A 179 6.26 15.73 14.05
N PRO A 180 6.04 14.70 14.89
CA PRO A 180 5.20 13.57 14.51
C PRO A 180 3.78 13.98 14.10
N PHE A 181 3.23 13.29 13.09
CA PHE A 181 1.84 13.47 12.67
C PHE A 181 1.24 12.14 12.21
N VAL A 182 0.00 11.83 12.63
CA VAL A 182 -0.72 10.65 12.16
C VAL A 182 -1.47 11.01 10.88
N VAL A 183 -1.00 10.52 9.75
CA VAL A 183 -1.63 10.78 8.45
C VAL A 183 -2.60 9.65 8.11
N VAL A 184 -3.78 10.02 7.61
CA VAL A 184 -4.77 9.12 6.99
C VAL A 184 -4.84 9.49 5.51
N PRO A 185 -4.60 8.55 4.58
CA PRO A 185 -4.65 7.09 4.76
C PRO A 185 -3.31 6.35 5.01
N GLY A 186 -2.21 7.06 5.20
CA GLY A 186 -0.88 6.46 5.41
C GLY A 186 -0.34 5.68 4.19
N PRO A 187 0.76 4.92 4.34
CA PRO A 187 1.48 4.32 3.20
C PRO A 187 0.72 3.14 2.56
N GLY A 188 -0.21 2.52 3.30
CA GLY A 188 -1.13 1.53 2.74
C GLY A 188 -2.10 2.13 1.72
N GLY A 189 -2.30 3.46 1.77
CA GLY A 189 -3.17 4.21 0.89
C GLY A 189 -4.65 3.96 1.11
N ALA A 190 -5.47 4.93 0.72
CA ALA A 190 -6.92 4.79 0.71
C ALA A 190 -7.38 3.75 -0.31
N HIS A 191 -6.58 3.53 -1.35
CA HIS A 191 -6.66 2.47 -2.33
C HIS A 191 -5.23 2.11 -2.73
N SER A 192 -4.93 0.82 -2.84
CA SER A 192 -3.62 0.32 -3.26
C SER A 192 -3.74 -0.39 -4.61
N TRP A 193 -2.96 -1.42 -4.86
CA TRP A 193 -2.90 -2.12 -6.15
C TRP A 193 -4.14 -2.94 -6.51
N GLN A 194 -5.03 -3.25 -5.54
CA GLN A 194 -6.17 -4.12 -5.78
C GLN A 194 -7.10 -3.48 -6.84
N PRO A 195 -7.31 -4.07 -8.02
CA PRO A 195 -8.02 -3.37 -9.10
C PRO A 195 -9.43 -2.90 -8.72
N MET A 196 -9.77 -1.64 -8.98
CA MET A 196 -11.16 -1.18 -9.06
C MET A 196 -11.83 -1.61 -10.38
N ALA A 197 -13.15 -1.50 -10.48
CA ALA A 197 -13.91 -1.80 -11.71
C ALA A 197 -14.92 -0.70 -12.04
N TYR A 198 -15.22 -0.49 -13.32
CA TYR A 198 -16.24 0.45 -13.80
C TYR A 198 -17.37 -0.30 -14.52
N ASP A 199 -18.62 0.02 -14.23
CA ASP A 199 -19.78 -0.46 -15.00
C ASP A 199 -20.42 0.70 -15.79
N PRO A 200 -20.32 0.72 -17.13
CA PRO A 200 -20.87 1.81 -17.95
C PRO A 200 -22.39 1.90 -17.92
N ARG A 201 -23.11 0.87 -17.42
CA ARG A 201 -24.58 0.90 -17.33
C ARG A 201 -25.06 1.65 -16.09
N THR A 202 -24.32 1.54 -14.99
CA THR A 202 -24.61 2.26 -13.74
C THR A 202 -23.87 3.59 -13.69
N GLY A 203 -22.78 3.73 -14.45
CA GLY A 203 -21.87 4.86 -14.39
C GLY A 203 -20.99 4.86 -13.14
N LEU A 204 -20.94 3.75 -12.40
CA LEU A 204 -20.25 3.69 -11.10
C LEU A 204 -18.90 2.99 -11.18
N VAL A 205 -17.97 3.46 -10.34
CA VAL A 205 -16.67 2.85 -10.10
C VAL A 205 -16.67 2.18 -8.73
N TYR A 206 -16.32 0.90 -8.69
CA TYR A 206 -16.30 0.09 -7.47
C TYR A 206 -14.88 0.00 -6.93
N ILE A 207 -14.64 0.64 -5.79
CA ILE A 207 -13.29 0.87 -5.24
C ILE A 207 -13.11 0.02 -3.97
N PRO A 208 -12.10 -0.87 -3.92
CA PRO A 208 -11.64 -1.46 -2.67
C PRO A 208 -10.90 -0.39 -1.87
N ALA A 209 -11.61 0.24 -0.95
CA ALA A 209 -11.16 1.36 -0.14
C ALA A 209 -10.65 0.88 1.23
N GLN A 210 -9.75 1.69 1.80
CA GLN A 210 -9.09 1.44 3.06
C GLN A 210 -9.07 2.72 3.89
N GLU A 211 -9.26 2.57 5.20
CA GLU A 211 -9.17 3.65 6.16
C GLU A 211 -8.21 3.19 7.25
N ALA A 212 -6.95 3.57 7.12
CA ALA A 212 -5.90 3.27 8.09
C ALA A 212 -5.03 4.51 8.29
N GLY A 213 -4.64 4.78 9.53
CA GLY A 213 -3.70 5.86 9.83
C GLY A 213 -2.27 5.33 10.00
N PHE A 214 -1.28 6.19 9.74
CA PHE A 214 0.12 5.87 10.02
C PHE A 214 0.80 7.04 10.74
N PRO A 215 1.48 6.81 11.88
CA PRO A 215 2.27 7.82 12.56
C PRO A 215 3.59 8.05 11.82
N TYR A 216 3.70 9.18 11.10
CA TYR A 216 4.95 9.62 10.52
C TYR A 216 5.77 10.33 11.59
N VAL A 217 6.90 9.73 11.97
CA VAL A 217 7.89 10.33 12.88
C VAL A 217 9.16 10.62 12.07
N PRO A 218 9.63 11.87 11.96
CA PRO A 218 10.86 12.15 11.22
C PRO A 218 12.06 11.51 11.93
N GLU A 219 12.85 10.72 11.21
CA GLU A 219 14.08 10.14 11.76
C GLU A 219 15.16 11.24 11.84
N ALA A 220 15.67 11.49 13.05
CA ALA A 220 16.74 12.46 13.25
C ALA A 220 18.07 11.91 12.72
N HIS A 221 18.82 12.73 11.98
CA HIS A 221 20.13 12.36 11.42
C HIS A 221 20.10 11.09 10.55
N TRP A 222 19.02 10.88 9.80
CA TRP A 222 18.86 9.72 8.93
C TRP A 222 20.04 9.56 7.96
N GLN A 223 20.46 8.31 7.78
CA GLN A 223 21.45 7.91 6.80
C GLN A 223 20.94 6.72 6.00
N GLU A 224 21.21 6.70 4.71
CA GLU A 224 20.90 5.57 3.83
C GLU A 224 21.71 4.32 4.21
N ALA A 225 21.14 3.16 3.95
CA ALA A 225 21.80 1.87 4.10
C ALA A 225 21.69 1.08 2.79
N ALA A 226 22.72 0.30 2.48
CA ALA A 226 22.75 -0.54 1.27
C ALA A 226 21.69 -1.67 1.29
N GLN A 227 21.14 -1.98 2.46
CA GLN A 227 20.08 -2.96 2.69
C GLN A 227 19.13 -2.39 3.75
N GLY A 228 17.84 -2.73 3.68
CA GLY A 228 16.81 -2.20 4.58
C GLY A 228 16.02 -1.04 3.99
N PHE A 229 14.98 -0.61 4.70
CA PHE A 229 14.13 0.50 4.26
C PHE A 229 14.84 1.85 4.45
N ASN A 230 14.74 2.68 3.41
CA ASN A 230 15.37 4.01 3.32
C ASN A 230 14.28 5.07 3.19
N THR A 231 13.46 5.24 4.24
CA THR A 231 12.28 6.12 4.20
C THR A 231 12.51 7.49 4.84
N GLY A 232 13.49 7.62 5.75
CA GLY A 232 13.65 8.81 6.58
C GLY A 232 12.57 8.96 7.67
N ILE A 233 11.92 7.83 8.02
CA ILE A 233 10.89 7.73 9.05
C ILE A 233 11.40 6.82 10.18
N ASP A 234 11.27 7.27 11.42
CA ASP A 234 11.62 6.50 12.60
C ASP A 234 10.52 5.48 12.93
N PHE A 235 10.66 4.28 12.36
CA PHE A 235 9.74 3.17 12.61
C PHE A 235 9.72 2.70 14.06
N ALA A 236 10.79 2.91 14.83
CA ALA A 236 10.83 2.49 16.22
C ALA A 236 10.03 3.45 17.11
N ALA A 237 10.11 4.75 16.85
CA ALA A 237 9.27 5.75 17.50
C ALA A 237 7.79 5.63 17.08
N ALA A 238 7.52 5.19 15.85
CA ALA A 238 6.19 4.93 15.33
C ALA A 238 5.57 3.60 15.81
N ALA A 239 6.36 2.73 16.46
CA ALA A 239 5.96 1.36 16.75
C ALA A 239 4.78 1.27 17.72
N MET A 240 3.83 0.37 17.43
CA MET A 240 2.63 0.16 18.24
C MET A 240 2.99 -0.22 19.69
N PRO A 241 2.58 0.58 20.70
CA PRO A 241 2.88 0.26 22.09
C PRO A 241 2.17 -1.02 22.54
N ALA A 242 2.71 -1.65 23.59
CA ALA A 242 2.05 -2.78 24.26
C ALA A 242 1.01 -2.27 25.28
N ASP A 243 0.09 -1.43 24.80
CA ASP A 243 -1.00 -0.88 25.59
C ASP A 243 -2.35 -1.36 25.01
N PRO A 244 -3.19 -2.07 25.78
CA PRO A 244 -4.46 -2.59 25.29
C PRO A 244 -5.43 -1.51 24.82
N LYS A 245 -5.47 -0.34 25.47
CA LYS A 245 -6.40 0.75 25.11
C LYS A 245 -5.98 1.39 23.79
N VAL A 246 -4.68 1.66 23.63
CA VAL A 246 -4.14 2.20 22.37
C VAL A 246 -4.38 1.22 21.22
N ARG A 247 -4.03 -0.06 21.41
CA ARG A 247 -4.24 -1.09 20.38
C ARG A 247 -5.71 -1.22 20.00
N ALA A 248 -6.63 -1.26 20.96
CA ALA A 248 -8.05 -1.32 20.70
C ALA A 248 -8.55 -0.10 19.92
N ALA A 249 -8.12 1.11 20.28
CA ALA A 249 -8.50 2.34 19.60
C ALA A 249 -8.00 2.36 18.14
N VAL A 250 -6.74 2.01 17.89
CA VAL A 250 -6.19 2.01 16.52
C VAL A 250 -6.80 0.90 15.66
N MET A 251 -7.03 -0.30 16.22
CA MET A 251 -7.75 -1.36 15.51
C MET A 251 -9.18 -0.94 15.14
N ALA A 252 -9.89 -0.25 16.04
CA ALA A 252 -11.24 0.23 15.77
C ALA A 252 -11.28 1.35 14.70
N ALA A 253 -10.21 2.13 14.59
CA ALA A 253 -10.04 3.15 13.55
C ALA A 253 -9.61 2.56 12.20
N THR A 254 -9.08 1.33 12.17
CA THR A 254 -8.57 0.67 10.97
C THR A 254 -9.67 -0.15 10.29
N LYS A 255 -10.12 0.27 9.10
CA LYS A 255 -11.30 -0.29 8.43
C LYS A 255 -11.06 -0.48 6.94
N GLY A 256 -11.91 -1.27 6.30
CA GLY A 256 -11.98 -1.37 4.85
C GLY A 256 -13.41 -1.16 4.36
N ALA A 257 -13.56 -0.90 3.07
CA ALA A 257 -14.86 -0.81 2.43
C ALA A 257 -14.80 -1.20 0.95
N LEU A 258 -15.92 -1.65 0.42
CA LEU A 258 -16.23 -1.54 -1.01
C LEU A 258 -17.10 -0.30 -1.21
N ILE A 259 -16.61 0.66 -1.97
CA ILE A 259 -17.31 1.91 -2.27
C ILE A 259 -17.77 1.86 -3.72
N ALA A 260 -19.05 2.14 -3.98
CA ALA A 260 -19.49 2.52 -5.31
C ALA A 260 -19.48 4.03 -5.44
N TRP A 261 -18.56 4.52 -6.24
CA TRP A 261 -18.28 5.92 -6.48
C TRP A 261 -18.89 6.37 -7.79
N ASP A 262 -19.60 7.49 -7.78
CA ASP A 262 -20.03 8.18 -8.99
C ASP A 262 -18.93 9.16 -9.43
N PRO A 263 -18.25 8.93 -10.56
CA PRO A 263 -17.15 9.78 -11.02
C PRO A 263 -17.62 11.15 -11.54
N ILE A 264 -18.89 11.29 -11.93
CA ILE A 264 -19.46 12.55 -12.42
C ILE A 264 -19.90 13.40 -11.23
N ALA A 265 -20.70 12.82 -10.34
CA ALA A 265 -21.19 13.51 -9.15
C ALA A 265 -20.11 13.68 -8.05
N GLN A 266 -19.01 12.93 -8.15
CA GLN A 266 -17.92 12.87 -7.15
C GLN A 266 -18.45 12.49 -5.77
N GLN A 267 -19.31 11.46 -5.72
CA GLN A 267 -20.02 11.05 -4.51
C GLN A 267 -20.13 9.53 -4.39
N GLU A 268 -20.09 9.06 -3.15
CA GLU A 268 -20.43 7.68 -2.80
C GLU A 268 -21.93 7.45 -2.99
N ARG A 269 -22.28 6.42 -3.78
CA ARG A 269 -23.68 5.98 -3.96
C ARG A 269 -24.07 4.92 -2.94
N TRP A 270 -23.14 4.04 -2.62
CA TRP A 270 -23.30 3.05 -1.56
C TRP A 270 -21.95 2.54 -1.08
N ARG A 271 -21.97 1.91 0.10
CA ARG A 271 -20.80 1.31 0.73
C ARG A 271 -21.15 -0.02 1.39
N VAL A 272 -20.23 -0.97 1.24
CA VAL A 272 -20.17 -2.19 2.06
C VAL A 272 -18.98 -2.06 3.01
N ALA A 273 -19.25 -1.98 4.32
CA ALA A 273 -18.20 -1.90 5.32
C ALA A 273 -17.57 -3.28 5.57
N PHE A 274 -16.24 -3.31 5.67
CA PHE A 274 -15.47 -4.48 6.08
C PHE A 274 -14.78 -4.24 7.41
N LYS A 275 -14.62 -5.32 8.20
CA LYS A 275 -13.99 -5.25 9.51
C LYS A 275 -12.57 -4.69 9.45
N GLY A 276 -11.80 -5.05 8.42
CA GLY A 276 -10.45 -4.57 8.19
C GLY A 276 -10.20 -4.22 6.72
N PRO A 277 -9.07 -3.54 6.43
CA PRO A 277 -8.67 -3.14 5.09
C PRO A 277 -8.08 -4.32 4.29
N TRP A 278 -7.39 -4.01 3.20
CA TRP A 278 -6.69 -4.98 2.35
C TRP A 278 -7.58 -6.04 1.70
N ASN A 279 -8.82 -5.66 1.40
CA ASN A 279 -9.77 -6.47 0.65
C ASN A 279 -9.38 -6.50 -0.84
N GLY A 280 -9.81 -7.54 -1.56
CA GLY A 280 -9.36 -7.82 -2.91
C GLY A 280 -9.90 -6.89 -3.98
N GLY A 281 -9.35 -7.04 -5.17
CA GLY A 281 -9.80 -6.33 -6.36
C GLY A 281 -11.22 -6.72 -6.75
N VAL A 282 -11.78 -5.95 -7.68
CA VAL A 282 -13.20 -5.96 -8.00
C VAL A 282 -13.42 -6.32 -9.47
N LEU A 283 -14.51 -7.03 -9.74
CA LEU A 283 -15.01 -7.32 -11.08
C LEU A 283 -16.46 -6.89 -11.20
N ALA A 284 -16.78 -5.99 -12.13
CA ALA A 284 -18.15 -5.66 -12.51
C ALA A 284 -18.56 -6.41 -13.78
N THR A 285 -19.84 -6.79 -13.90
CA THR A 285 -20.35 -7.57 -15.04
C THR A 285 -21.65 -7.02 -15.60
N GLY A 286 -21.92 -7.29 -16.88
CA GLY A 286 -23.18 -6.95 -17.56
C GLY A 286 -24.44 -7.61 -16.98
N GLY A 287 -24.31 -8.47 -15.96
CA GLY A 287 -25.43 -9.04 -15.22
C GLY A 287 -25.95 -8.16 -14.07
N GLY A 288 -25.34 -6.99 -13.81
CA GLY A 288 -25.68 -6.18 -12.64
C GLY A 288 -25.01 -6.66 -11.35
N LEU A 289 -23.87 -7.36 -11.48
CA LEU A 289 -23.15 -7.93 -10.36
C LEU A 289 -21.74 -7.34 -10.23
N VAL A 290 -21.33 -7.16 -8.97
CA VAL A 290 -19.98 -6.78 -8.56
C VAL A 290 -19.40 -7.91 -7.70
N PHE A 291 -18.29 -8.51 -8.12
CA PHE A 291 -17.61 -9.56 -7.38
C PHE A 291 -16.38 -9.02 -6.67
N GLN A 292 -16.18 -9.45 -5.42
CA GLN A 292 -15.00 -9.11 -4.64
C GLN A 292 -14.69 -10.21 -3.63
N GLY A 293 -13.41 -10.53 -3.45
CA GLY A 293 -12.94 -11.31 -2.31
C GLY A 293 -12.46 -10.41 -1.18
N ASN A 294 -12.58 -10.82 0.08
CA ASN A 294 -12.27 -9.96 1.23
C ASN A 294 -11.26 -10.58 2.21
N ALA A 295 -10.78 -9.75 3.15
CA ALA A 295 -9.86 -10.20 4.21
C ALA A 295 -10.55 -11.15 5.22
N ALA A 296 -11.89 -11.16 5.27
CA ALA A 296 -12.69 -12.04 6.12
C ALA A 296 -12.89 -13.45 5.54
N LYS A 297 -12.17 -13.81 4.47
CA LYS A 297 -12.19 -15.13 3.82
C LYS A 297 -13.50 -15.44 3.10
N GLU A 298 -14.18 -14.43 2.58
CA GLU A 298 -15.34 -14.60 1.71
C GLU A 298 -15.02 -14.15 0.28
N PHE A 299 -15.59 -14.85 -0.69
CA PHE A 299 -15.78 -14.38 -2.05
C PHE A 299 -17.25 -14.06 -2.25
N VAL A 300 -17.57 -12.83 -2.66
CA VAL A 300 -18.91 -12.26 -2.57
C VAL A 300 -19.34 -11.67 -3.92
N ALA A 301 -20.62 -11.83 -4.25
CA ALA A 301 -21.28 -11.10 -5.33
C ALA A 301 -22.31 -10.14 -4.74
N TYR A 302 -22.21 -8.87 -5.12
CA TYR A 302 -23.09 -7.79 -4.73
C TYR A 302 -23.94 -7.33 -5.91
N ASP A 303 -25.13 -6.84 -5.63
CA ASP A 303 -25.90 -6.05 -6.58
C ASP A 303 -25.16 -4.74 -6.91
N ALA A 304 -24.99 -4.45 -8.20
CA ALA A 304 -24.17 -3.34 -8.69
C ALA A 304 -24.75 -1.95 -8.35
N VAL A 305 -26.05 -1.83 -8.11
CA VAL A 305 -26.74 -0.56 -7.87
C VAL A 305 -26.91 -0.27 -6.38
N SER A 306 -27.14 -1.29 -5.57
CA SER A 306 -27.46 -1.15 -4.14
C SER A 306 -26.38 -1.62 -3.19
N GLY A 307 -25.41 -2.42 -3.66
CA GLY A 307 -24.40 -3.05 -2.81
C GLY A 307 -24.94 -4.19 -1.94
N VAL A 308 -26.18 -4.64 -2.16
CA VAL A 308 -26.76 -5.77 -1.42
C VAL A 308 -25.98 -7.05 -1.75
N LYS A 309 -25.60 -7.80 -0.71
CA LYS A 309 -24.99 -9.13 -0.86
C LYS A 309 -26.02 -10.10 -1.44
N LEU A 310 -25.77 -10.61 -2.64
CA LEU A 310 -26.65 -11.57 -3.32
C LEU A 310 -26.16 -13.01 -3.17
N TRP A 311 -24.84 -13.19 -3.09
CA TRP A 311 -24.23 -14.50 -2.95
C TRP A 311 -22.87 -14.38 -2.26
N SER A 312 -22.47 -15.42 -1.54
CA SER A 312 -21.13 -15.53 -0.97
C SER A 312 -20.69 -16.99 -0.82
N SER A 313 -19.38 -17.20 -0.83
CA SER A 313 -18.73 -18.47 -0.52
C SER A 313 -17.55 -18.23 0.41
N SER A 314 -17.40 -19.07 1.45
CA SER A 314 -16.18 -19.08 2.26
C SER A 314 -15.03 -19.70 1.45
N VAL A 315 -13.88 -19.03 1.43
CA VAL A 315 -12.70 -19.43 0.64
C VAL A 315 -11.49 -19.79 1.52
N GLN A 316 -11.68 -19.80 2.85
CA GLN A 316 -10.71 -20.25 3.86
C GLN A 316 -9.38 -19.46 3.94
N THR A 317 -9.23 -18.39 3.16
CA THR A 317 -8.10 -17.46 3.22
C THR A 317 -8.53 -16.08 2.73
N GLY A 318 -7.76 -15.04 3.02
CA GLY A 318 -8.04 -13.71 2.48
C GLY A 318 -7.78 -13.66 0.98
N ILE A 319 -8.55 -12.83 0.26
CA ILE A 319 -8.33 -12.58 -1.17
C ILE A 319 -7.88 -11.13 -1.34
N THR A 320 -6.79 -10.96 -2.09
CA THR A 320 -6.26 -9.64 -2.49
C THR A 320 -6.34 -9.40 -4.00
N ALA A 321 -6.30 -10.46 -4.81
CA ALA A 321 -6.41 -10.38 -6.27
C ALA A 321 -7.82 -9.98 -6.74
N ALA A 322 -7.91 -9.41 -7.94
CA ALA A 322 -9.19 -9.21 -8.63
C ALA A 322 -9.73 -10.52 -9.22
N PRO A 323 -11.05 -10.74 -9.19
CA PRO A 323 -11.69 -11.81 -9.95
C PRO A 323 -11.66 -11.54 -11.46
N VAL A 324 -11.81 -12.60 -12.25
CA VAL A 324 -12.03 -12.53 -13.70
C VAL A 324 -13.24 -13.38 -14.09
N THR A 325 -13.87 -13.08 -15.22
CA THR A 325 -14.93 -13.92 -15.79
C THR A 325 -14.67 -14.20 -17.27
N TYR A 326 -15.07 -15.39 -17.72
CA TYR A 326 -14.90 -15.86 -19.09
C TYR A 326 -15.96 -16.90 -19.42
N SER A 327 -16.06 -17.31 -20.69
CA SER A 327 -16.96 -18.37 -21.12
C SER A 327 -16.22 -19.52 -21.81
N ILE A 328 -16.64 -20.75 -21.56
CA ILE A 328 -16.20 -21.94 -22.29
C ILE A 328 -17.45 -22.63 -22.85
N LYS A 329 -17.51 -22.79 -24.18
CA LYS A 329 -18.63 -23.45 -24.88
C LYS A 329 -20.02 -22.92 -24.48
N GLY A 330 -20.13 -21.60 -24.29
CA GLY A 330 -21.39 -20.92 -23.93
C GLY A 330 -21.72 -20.91 -22.43
N GLU A 331 -20.94 -21.57 -21.57
CA GLU A 331 -21.11 -21.52 -20.12
C GLU A 331 -20.15 -20.47 -19.51
N GLN A 332 -20.67 -19.61 -18.63
CA GLN A 332 -19.90 -18.57 -17.96
C GLN A 332 -19.25 -19.09 -16.67
N TYR A 333 -18.01 -18.68 -16.46
CA TYR A 333 -17.19 -18.98 -15.29
C TYR A 333 -16.71 -17.68 -14.64
N VAL A 334 -16.57 -17.69 -13.31
CA VAL A 334 -15.94 -16.62 -12.53
C VAL A 334 -14.79 -17.23 -11.75
N ALA A 335 -13.58 -16.74 -11.95
CA ALA A 335 -12.37 -17.25 -11.31
C ALA A 335 -11.72 -16.19 -10.42
N VAL A 336 -11.11 -16.62 -9.32
CA VAL A 336 -10.36 -15.76 -8.42
C VAL A 336 -9.17 -16.50 -7.81
N LEU A 337 -8.04 -15.80 -7.69
CA LEU A 337 -6.86 -16.30 -6.97
C LEU A 337 -7.03 -15.97 -5.49
N ALA A 338 -7.30 -16.99 -4.69
CA ALA A 338 -7.37 -16.87 -3.24
C ALA A 338 -5.97 -17.03 -2.64
N GLY A 339 -5.55 -16.05 -1.85
CA GLY A 339 -4.22 -16.00 -1.25
C GLY A 339 -4.02 -14.73 -0.45
N TRP A 340 -3.78 -14.90 0.85
CA TRP A 340 -3.50 -13.79 1.77
C TRP A 340 -2.03 -13.41 1.71
N GLY A 341 -1.74 -12.12 1.54
CA GLY A 341 -0.39 -11.64 1.37
C GLY A 341 -0.35 -10.14 1.05
N GLY A 342 0.77 -9.69 0.51
CA GLY A 342 1.04 -8.27 0.29
C GLY A 342 1.46 -7.56 1.59
N ILE A 343 1.85 -6.28 1.46
CA ILE A 343 2.52 -5.56 2.55
C ILE A 343 1.68 -5.46 3.84
N TRP A 344 0.35 -5.38 3.72
CA TRP A 344 -0.54 -5.32 4.89
C TRP A 344 -0.54 -6.60 5.72
N ALA A 345 -0.34 -7.76 5.09
CA ALA A 345 -0.25 -9.02 5.81
C ALA A 345 1.08 -9.18 6.57
N LEU A 346 2.06 -8.30 6.32
CA LEU A 346 3.42 -8.39 6.82
C LEU A 346 3.76 -7.26 7.80
N ALA A 347 3.65 -6.00 7.36
CA ALA A 347 4.28 -4.86 8.02
C ALA A 347 3.48 -4.18 9.15
N PRO A 348 2.15 -3.98 9.09
CA PRO A 348 1.36 -3.25 10.10
C PRO A 348 1.26 -3.93 11.49
N GLY A 349 1.91 -5.08 11.64
CA GLY A 349 1.95 -5.87 12.84
C GLY A 349 0.58 -6.34 13.31
N ILE A 350 0.18 -5.96 14.53
CA ILE A 350 -1.11 -6.36 15.11
C ILE A 350 -2.31 -5.90 14.24
N LEU A 351 -2.16 -4.82 13.48
CA LEU A 351 -3.23 -4.31 12.61
C LEU A 351 -3.52 -5.21 11.41
N SER A 352 -2.59 -6.10 11.05
CA SER A 352 -2.82 -7.13 10.03
C SER A 352 -3.94 -8.11 10.40
N GLU A 353 -4.32 -8.17 11.68
CA GLU A 353 -5.28 -9.12 12.24
C GLU A 353 -6.60 -8.47 12.67
N VAL A 354 -6.87 -7.24 12.21
CA VAL A 354 -8.16 -6.57 12.46
C VAL A 354 -9.34 -7.42 11.94
N ALA A 355 -9.19 -8.03 10.77
CA ALA A 355 -10.17 -8.99 10.22
C ALA A 355 -10.14 -10.37 10.91
N GLY A 356 -9.27 -10.57 11.90
CA GLY A 356 -8.91 -11.86 12.50
C GLY A 356 -7.59 -12.39 11.95
N PRO A 357 -7.03 -13.47 12.53
CA PRO A 357 -5.86 -14.14 11.97
C PRO A 357 -6.21 -14.85 10.65
N VAL A 358 -5.58 -14.42 9.56
CA VAL A 358 -5.86 -14.94 8.21
C VAL A 358 -4.67 -15.71 7.67
N ARG A 359 -4.69 -17.05 7.78
CA ARG A 359 -3.66 -17.90 7.18
C ARG A 359 -3.73 -17.83 5.65
N ASN A 360 -2.58 -17.78 5.00
CA ASN A 360 -2.51 -17.95 3.55
C ASN A 360 -2.77 -19.41 3.14
N VAL A 361 -3.75 -19.62 2.27
CA VAL A 361 -4.05 -20.91 1.63
C VAL A 361 -4.24 -20.69 0.14
N SER A 362 -3.16 -20.73 -0.62
CA SER A 362 -3.17 -20.38 -2.05
C SER A 362 -4.01 -21.36 -2.87
N ARG A 363 -5.04 -20.86 -3.58
CA ARG A 363 -5.88 -21.63 -4.50
C ARG A 363 -6.36 -20.80 -5.69
N LEU A 364 -6.52 -21.45 -6.84
CA LEU A 364 -7.40 -20.96 -7.91
C LEU A 364 -8.81 -21.48 -7.64
N LEU A 365 -9.77 -20.59 -7.46
CA LEU A 365 -11.17 -20.92 -7.28
C LEU A 365 -11.95 -20.52 -8.52
N VAL A 366 -12.74 -21.45 -9.06
CA VAL A 366 -13.55 -21.23 -10.27
C VAL A 366 -14.99 -21.62 -9.99
N TYR A 367 -15.89 -20.69 -10.24
CA TYR A 367 -17.33 -20.80 -9.99
C TYR A 367 -18.09 -20.80 -11.31
N ARG A 368 -19.19 -21.54 -11.36
CA ARG A 368 -20.18 -21.55 -12.43
C ARG A 368 -21.57 -21.84 -11.83
N LEU A 369 -22.62 -21.55 -12.57
CA LEU A 369 -23.98 -21.91 -12.14
C LEU A 369 -24.12 -23.43 -12.01
N GLY A 370 -24.70 -23.90 -10.90
CA GLY A 370 -24.87 -25.33 -10.62
C GLY A 370 -23.57 -26.09 -10.29
N GLY A 371 -22.45 -25.39 -10.07
CA GLY A 371 -21.21 -26.01 -9.59
C GLY A 371 -21.37 -26.57 -8.17
N SER A 372 -20.87 -27.79 -7.93
CA SER A 372 -21.04 -28.51 -6.65
C SER A 372 -19.71 -28.94 -6.00
N ALA A 373 -18.58 -28.48 -6.52
CA ALA A 373 -17.26 -28.75 -5.93
C ALA A 373 -17.16 -28.13 -4.52
N GLN A 374 -16.55 -28.87 -3.58
CA GLN A 374 -16.38 -28.43 -2.21
C GLN A 374 -14.91 -28.23 -1.88
N LEU A 375 -14.61 -27.20 -1.08
CA LEU A 375 -13.30 -27.05 -0.48
C LEU A 375 -13.08 -28.15 0.57
N PRO A 376 -11.84 -28.59 0.78
CA PRO A 376 -11.52 -29.48 1.90
C PRO A 376 -11.86 -28.78 3.24
N PRO A 377 -11.97 -29.51 4.36
CA PRO A 377 -12.17 -28.89 5.67
C PRO A 377 -11.16 -27.76 5.97
N GLU A 378 -11.62 -26.69 6.59
CA GLU A 378 -10.77 -25.55 6.94
C GLU A 378 -9.77 -25.96 8.04
N SER A 379 -8.49 -25.66 7.83
CA SER A 379 -7.47 -25.83 8.86
C SER A 379 -7.46 -24.63 9.81
N HIS A 380 -7.37 -24.86 11.11
CA HIS A 380 -7.19 -23.77 12.08
C HIS A 380 -5.79 -23.16 12.04
N VAL A 381 -5.70 -21.88 12.42
CA VAL A 381 -4.42 -21.20 12.61
C VAL A 381 -3.87 -21.57 13.98
N THR A 382 -2.83 -22.39 14.02
CA THR A 382 -2.10 -22.71 15.25
C THR A 382 -0.82 -21.90 15.30
N ARG A 383 -0.61 -21.16 16.40
CA ARG A 383 0.67 -20.47 16.66
C ARG A 383 1.46 -21.22 17.72
N PRO A 384 2.81 -21.23 17.62
CA PRO A 384 3.64 -21.68 18.72
C PRO A 384 3.33 -20.89 20.01
N PRO A 385 3.54 -21.47 21.20
CA PRO A 385 3.38 -20.75 22.46
C PRO A 385 4.18 -19.44 22.50
N LEU A 386 3.66 -18.45 23.22
CA LEU A 386 4.42 -17.23 23.50
C LEU A 386 5.16 -17.45 24.83
N ASP A 387 6.38 -17.99 24.74
CA ASP A 387 7.20 -18.31 25.91
C ASP A 387 8.63 -17.77 25.77
N PRO A 388 8.81 -16.44 25.91
CA PRO A 388 10.12 -15.82 25.79
C PRO A 388 10.98 -16.03 27.04
N PRO A 389 12.31 -16.00 26.91
CA PRO A 389 13.21 -15.88 28.06
C PRO A 389 13.00 -14.54 28.78
N ALA A 390 13.52 -14.42 30.00
CA ALA A 390 13.53 -13.15 30.71
C ALA A 390 14.35 -12.09 29.94
N THR A 391 13.88 -10.85 29.95
CA THR A 391 14.61 -9.71 29.37
C THR A 391 15.90 -9.48 30.15
N THR A 392 17.05 -9.47 29.47
CA THR A 392 18.37 -9.22 30.07
C THR A 392 19.10 -8.03 29.49
N GLY A 393 18.66 -7.50 28.34
CA GLY A 393 19.25 -6.31 27.72
C GLY A 393 19.05 -5.02 28.53
N THR A 394 20.01 -4.11 28.44
CA THR A 394 19.90 -2.78 29.05
C THR A 394 18.87 -1.92 28.31
N PRO A 395 18.34 -0.85 28.92
CA PRO A 395 17.43 0.08 28.24
C PRO A 395 17.99 0.63 26.93
N GLU A 396 19.28 0.98 26.90
CA GLU A 396 19.96 1.52 25.72
C GLU A 396 20.07 0.46 24.61
N GLN A 397 20.38 -0.78 24.99
CA GLN A 397 20.46 -1.90 24.07
C GLN A 397 19.09 -2.22 23.46
N ILE A 398 18.02 -2.20 24.26
CA ILE A 398 16.65 -2.42 23.79
C ILE A 398 16.20 -1.28 22.86
N ALA A 399 16.57 -0.03 23.18
CA ALA A 399 16.25 1.13 22.34
C ALA A 399 16.97 1.06 20.98
N GLU A 400 18.26 0.69 20.96
CA GLU A 400 18.99 0.43 19.71
C GLU A 400 18.39 -0.74 18.94
N GLY A 401 18.07 -1.83 19.63
CA GLY A 401 17.39 -2.98 19.05
C GLY A 401 16.06 -2.62 18.39
N GLY A 402 15.28 -1.73 19.00
CA GLY A 402 14.04 -1.22 18.43
C GLY A 402 14.25 -0.45 17.13
N ARG A 403 15.22 0.47 17.09
CA ARG A 403 15.59 1.23 15.88
C ARG A 403 15.98 0.30 14.73
N GLN A 404 16.89 -0.62 15.00
CA GLN A 404 17.36 -1.56 13.99
C GLN A 404 16.24 -2.54 13.58
N TYR A 405 15.42 -3.02 14.52
CA TYR A 405 14.28 -3.88 14.21
C TYR A 405 13.29 -3.19 13.26
N GLY A 406 12.88 -1.96 13.57
CA GLY A 406 11.90 -1.22 12.77
C GLY A 406 12.36 -1.06 11.31
N ARG A 407 13.64 -0.74 11.11
CA ARG A 407 14.21 -0.49 9.78
C ARG A 407 14.51 -1.75 8.97
N PHE A 408 15.01 -2.81 9.61
CA PHE A 408 15.56 -3.98 8.91
C PHE A 408 14.66 -5.22 8.98
N CYS A 409 13.74 -5.28 9.94
CA CYS A 409 12.92 -6.47 10.21
C CYS A 409 11.41 -6.20 10.08
N GLY A 410 10.94 -5.03 10.48
CA GLY A 410 9.52 -4.70 10.61
C GLY A 410 8.69 -4.88 9.33
N GLY A 411 9.28 -4.64 8.16
CA GLY A 411 8.61 -4.83 6.87
C GLY A 411 8.19 -6.29 6.58
N CYS A 412 8.85 -7.27 7.19
CA CYS A 412 8.57 -8.71 7.03
C CYS A 412 7.97 -9.33 8.30
N HIS A 413 8.51 -8.98 9.47
CA HIS A 413 8.15 -9.59 10.75
C HIS A 413 7.18 -8.73 11.58
N GLY A 414 6.64 -7.68 10.97
CA GLY A 414 5.58 -6.84 11.49
C GLY A 414 6.03 -5.81 12.52
N ASP A 415 5.26 -4.73 12.57
CA ASP A 415 5.46 -3.65 13.50
C ASP A 415 5.56 -4.16 14.95
N ALA A 416 6.50 -3.56 15.68
CA ALA A 416 6.75 -3.84 17.08
C ALA A 416 6.98 -5.33 17.43
N ALA A 417 7.57 -6.09 16.49
CA ALA A 417 7.81 -7.53 16.54
C ALA A 417 6.56 -8.42 16.51
N TYR A 418 5.38 -7.85 16.24
CA TYR A 418 4.16 -8.62 16.06
C TYR A 418 4.02 -9.01 14.60
N ALA A 419 4.34 -10.25 14.21
CA ALA A 419 4.04 -10.68 12.84
C ALA A 419 2.57 -11.10 12.70
N GLY A 420 2.03 -10.94 11.48
CA GLY A 420 0.80 -11.60 11.06
C GLY A 420 1.00 -13.12 10.93
N THR A 421 0.24 -13.76 10.04
CA THR A 421 0.28 -15.24 9.90
C THR A 421 0.93 -15.73 8.60
N VAL A 422 1.50 -14.82 7.80
CA VAL A 422 2.20 -15.17 6.54
C VAL A 422 3.65 -15.53 6.79
N LEU A 423 4.37 -14.73 7.59
CA LEU A 423 5.77 -14.96 7.97
C LEU A 423 5.89 -15.24 9.48
N PRO A 424 7.02 -15.82 9.94
CA PRO A 424 7.21 -16.15 11.36
C PRO A 424 7.09 -14.94 12.30
N ASP A 425 6.34 -15.12 13.39
CA ASP A 425 6.27 -14.21 14.54
C ASP A 425 7.50 -14.42 15.44
N LEU A 426 8.49 -13.50 15.34
CA LEU A 426 9.78 -13.67 16.00
C LEU A 426 9.69 -13.76 17.53
N ARG A 427 8.65 -13.17 18.13
CA ARG A 427 8.38 -13.27 19.58
C ARG A 427 8.14 -14.72 20.05
N ARG A 428 7.78 -15.61 19.12
CA ARG A 428 7.47 -17.03 19.35
C ARG A 428 8.59 -17.96 18.86
N SER A 429 9.68 -17.41 18.32
CA SER A 429 10.77 -18.22 17.79
C SER A 429 11.62 -18.77 18.93
N ALA A 430 11.92 -20.07 18.90
CA ALA A 430 12.87 -20.67 19.85
C ALA A 430 14.29 -20.08 19.74
N LEU A 431 14.64 -19.50 18.59
CA LEU A 431 15.96 -18.90 18.36
C LEU A 431 16.22 -17.68 19.26
N ILE A 432 15.19 -17.00 19.76
CA ILE A 432 15.41 -15.84 20.64
C ILE A 432 15.99 -16.25 22.00
N ALA A 433 15.95 -17.54 22.36
CA ALA A 433 16.54 -18.05 23.61
C ALA A 433 18.07 -18.20 23.55
N ASP A 434 18.68 -18.30 22.36
CA ASP A 434 20.12 -18.50 22.18
C ASP A 434 20.70 -17.50 21.18
N GLY A 435 21.63 -16.66 21.65
CA GLY A 435 22.22 -15.60 20.83
C GLY A 435 23.02 -16.10 19.62
N LYS A 436 23.64 -17.28 19.70
CA LYS A 436 24.39 -17.86 18.57
C LYS A 436 23.44 -18.42 17.51
N ALA A 437 22.37 -19.07 17.93
CA ALA A 437 21.32 -19.57 17.05
C ALA A 437 20.56 -18.43 16.37
N TRP A 438 20.33 -17.32 17.07
CA TRP A 438 19.81 -16.10 16.47
C TRP A 438 20.77 -15.49 15.44
N ALA A 439 22.05 -15.35 15.80
CA ALA A 439 23.08 -14.78 14.92
C ALA A 439 23.28 -15.61 13.65
N SER A 440 23.23 -16.94 13.72
CA SER A 440 23.38 -17.78 12.52
C SER A 440 22.32 -17.50 11.45
N VAL A 441 21.12 -17.09 11.86
CA VAL A 441 20.06 -16.67 10.92
C VAL A 441 20.24 -15.21 10.51
N VAL A 442 20.31 -14.29 11.48
CA VAL A 442 20.22 -12.85 11.20
C VAL A 442 21.54 -12.26 10.69
N HIS A 443 22.68 -12.75 11.18
CA HIS A 443 24.00 -12.33 10.71
C HIS A 443 24.42 -13.13 9.48
N ASP A 444 24.47 -14.47 9.61
CA ASP A 444 25.09 -15.35 8.61
C ASP A 444 24.15 -15.75 7.46
N GLY A 445 22.84 -15.56 7.63
CA GLY A 445 21.85 -15.89 6.60
C GLY A 445 21.62 -17.39 6.42
N ALA A 446 21.64 -18.18 7.51
CA ALA A 446 21.40 -19.62 7.47
C ALA A 446 20.06 -20.03 6.81
N LEU A 447 19.10 -19.10 6.73
CA LEU A 447 17.80 -19.31 6.09
C LEU A 447 17.62 -18.54 4.77
N ARG A 448 18.71 -18.11 4.12
CA ARG A 448 18.66 -17.31 2.88
C ARG A 448 17.93 -18.01 1.74
N ASP A 449 18.04 -19.33 1.66
CA ASP A 449 17.38 -20.13 0.61
C ASP A 449 15.86 -20.23 0.85
N GLN A 450 15.38 -19.82 2.03
CA GLN A 450 13.96 -19.66 2.37
C GLN A 450 13.50 -18.19 2.32
N GLY A 451 14.35 -17.29 1.82
CA GLY A 451 14.06 -15.86 1.70
C GLY A 451 14.48 -14.99 2.90
N MET A 452 15.04 -15.57 3.96
CA MET A 452 15.56 -14.81 5.12
C MET A 452 17.06 -14.54 4.96
N VAL A 453 17.39 -13.35 4.44
CA VAL A 453 18.77 -12.91 4.18
C VAL A 453 19.55 -12.61 5.47
N GLY A 454 20.88 -12.70 5.39
CA GLY A 454 21.78 -12.21 6.43
C GLY A 454 22.01 -10.70 6.34
N PHE A 455 22.31 -10.06 7.47
CA PHE A 455 22.46 -8.61 7.61
C PHE A 455 23.89 -8.18 8.02
N ALA A 456 24.87 -9.08 7.99
CA ALA A 456 26.27 -8.80 8.36
C ALA A 456 26.92 -7.63 7.59
N LYS A 457 26.37 -7.25 6.43
CA LYS A 457 26.87 -6.12 5.62
C LYS A 457 26.45 -4.74 6.16
N VAL A 458 25.40 -4.69 6.98
CA VAL A 458 24.76 -3.44 7.42
C VAL A 458 24.50 -3.37 8.92
N LEU A 459 24.61 -4.50 9.64
CA LEU A 459 24.46 -4.57 11.08
C LEU A 459 25.67 -5.24 11.72
N SER A 460 26.17 -4.65 12.80
CA SER A 460 27.20 -5.28 13.64
C SER A 460 26.63 -6.44 14.46
N PRO A 461 27.47 -7.39 14.92
CA PRO A 461 27.02 -8.44 15.85
C PRO A 461 26.32 -7.88 17.10
N GLN A 462 26.77 -6.74 17.63
CA GLN A 462 26.15 -6.09 18.79
C GLN A 462 24.76 -5.53 18.46
N GLN A 463 24.57 -4.98 17.26
CA GLN A 463 23.24 -4.52 16.81
C GLN A 463 22.28 -5.69 16.62
N ILE A 464 22.76 -6.80 16.05
CA ILE A 464 21.95 -8.02 15.88
C ILE A 464 21.51 -8.60 17.21
N GLU A 465 22.40 -8.61 18.21
CA GLU A 465 22.06 -8.99 19.58
C GLU A 465 21.07 -7.99 20.21
N SER A 466 21.22 -6.70 19.93
CA SER A 466 20.28 -5.67 20.39
C SER A 466 18.87 -5.90 19.83
N ILE A 467 18.75 -6.27 18.55
CA ILE A 467 17.46 -6.66 17.94
C ILE A 467 16.86 -7.85 18.70
N ARG A 468 17.65 -8.87 19.03
CA ARG A 468 17.18 -10.03 19.81
C ARG A 468 16.61 -9.59 21.16
N GLN A 469 17.31 -8.73 21.88
CA GLN A 469 16.86 -8.19 23.17
C GLN A 469 15.56 -7.39 23.05
N TYR A 470 15.42 -6.59 21.98
CA TYR A 470 14.18 -5.90 21.68
C TYR A 470 13.02 -6.88 21.44
N VAL A 471 13.22 -7.93 20.64
CA VAL A 471 12.19 -8.95 20.37
C VAL A 471 11.79 -9.68 21.66
N ILE A 472 12.74 -10.04 22.52
CA ILE A 472 12.48 -10.65 23.84
C ILE A 472 11.64 -9.72 24.70
N LYS A 473 12.00 -8.43 24.75
CA LYS A 473 11.24 -7.41 25.49
C LYS A 473 9.80 -7.32 25.00
N ARG A 474 9.59 -7.24 23.68
CA ARG A 474 8.24 -7.21 23.07
C ARG A 474 7.43 -8.47 23.36
N ALA A 475 8.07 -9.64 23.31
CA ALA A 475 7.44 -10.90 23.63
C ALA A 475 6.96 -10.95 25.11
N ASN A 476 7.79 -10.47 26.04
CA ASN A 476 7.42 -10.40 27.46
C ASN A 476 6.29 -9.41 27.74
N GLU A 477 6.30 -8.23 27.08
CA GLU A 477 5.18 -7.28 27.18
C GLU A 477 3.86 -7.91 26.73
N ASP A 478 3.87 -8.59 25.58
CA ASP A 478 2.67 -9.23 25.05
C ASP A 478 2.23 -10.46 25.84
N LYS A 479 3.16 -11.18 26.50
CA LYS A 479 2.83 -12.25 27.46
C LYS A 479 2.10 -11.67 28.67
N ALA A 480 2.62 -10.58 29.25
CA ALA A 480 2.01 -9.91 30.38
C ALA A 480 0.61 -9.31 30.09
N LEU A 481 0.28 -9.05 28.83
CA LEU A 481 -1.07 -8.64 28.41
C LEU A 481 -2.06 -9.82 28.29
N ARG A 482 -1.60 -11.06 28.14
CA ARG A 482 -2.44 -12.26 28.03
C ARG A 482 -2.77 -12.88 29.38
N ASP A 483 -1.89 -12.72 30.35
CA ASP A 483 -2.03 -13.28 31.69
C ASP A 483 -2.93 -12.42 32.61
N LYS A 484 -3.44 -11.29 32.08
CA LYS A 484 -4.41 -10.38 32.71
C LYS A 484 -5.77 -10.53 32.05
#